data_AF-A0A8I2J6Q1-F1
#
_entry.id   AF-A0A8I2J6Q1-F1
#
_cell.length_a   1.000
_cell.length_b   1.000
_cell.length_c   1.000
_cell.angle_alpha   90.00
_cell.angle_beta   90.00
_cell.angle_gamma   90.00
#
_symmetry.space_group_name_H-M   'P 1'
#
loop_
_entity.id
_entity.type
_entity.pdbx_description
1 polymer ?
#
loop_
_entity_poly.entity_id
_entity_poly.type
_entity_poly.pdbx_seq_one_letter_code
_entity_poly.pdbx_strand_id
1 'polypeptide(L)'
;MPDQGPEMELVHLLRAVAVELGAHSARFAQRNGMHPTDVRALIALMDAARAGESMTAGRLGAALGLNSAGTTALVDRLERAGHVRRVRDERDRRRVTVEVDERAVALGWSHFGPLIGRAVELLRGYDERELATIRGFLTGVREAAADDGREPDHNGPR
;
A
#
# COMPACT_ATOMS: atom_id res chain seq x y z
N MET A 1 -19.18 -8.05 30.22
CA MET A 1 -18.50 -8.80 29.14
C MET A 1 -18.13 -7.79 28.07
N PRO A 2 -16.88 -7.71 27.59
CA PRO A 2 -16.52 -6.68 26.63
C PRO A 2 -17.17 -7.04 25.28
N ASP A 3 -18.14 -6.21 24.92
CA ASP A 3 -18.60 -5.87 23.58
C ASP A 3 -18.76 -7.00 22.55
N GLN A 4 -19.96 -7.60 22.53
CA GLN A 4 -20.39 -8.58 21.51
C GLN A 4 -21.45 -7.98 20.57
N GLY A 5 -21.32 -6.70 20.25
CA GLY A 5 -22.15 -6.04 19.24
C GLY A 5 -21.77 -6.44 17.81
N PRO A 6 -22.67 -6.27 16.83
CA PRO A 6 -22.36 -6.49 15.41
C PRO A 6 -21.14 -5.66 14.93
N GLU A 7 -20.85 -4.53 15.57
CA GLU A 7 -19.69 -3.69 15.29
C GLU A 7 -18.36 -4.42 15.57
N MET A 8 -18.27 -5.12 16.72
CA MET A 8 -17.06 -5.88 17.07
C MET A 8 -16.87 -7.11 16.19
N GLU A 9 -17.96 -7.71 15.70
CA GLU A 9 -17.88 -8.76 14.69
C GLU A 9 -17.24 -8.24 13.39
N LEU A 10 -17.65 -7.06 12.92
CA LEU A 10 -17.04 -6.42 11.75
C LEU A 10 -15.55 -6.10 11.97
N VAL A 11 -15.16 -5.64 13.17
CA VAL A 11 -13.74 -5.42 13.53
C VAL A 11 -12.95 -6.73 13.48
N HIS A 12 -13.52 -7.83 14.00
CA HIS A 12 -12.87 -9.14 13.96
C HIS A 12 -12.71 -9.67 12.53
N LEU A 13 -13.73 -9.51 11.67
CA LEU A 13 -13.68 -9.86 10.26
C LEU A 13 -12.63 -9.03 9.52
N LEU A 14 -12.62 -7.71 9.74
CA LEU A 14 -11.61 -6.81 9.18
C LEU A 14 -10.19 -7.26 9.54
N ARG A 15 -9.94 -7.59 10.81
CA ARG A 15 -8.64 -8.11 11.26
C ARG A 15 -8.28 -9.43 10.58
N ALA A 16 -9.23 -10.36 10.47
CA ALA A 16 -9.00 -11.64 9.79
C ALA A 16 -8.63 -11.43 8.31
N VAL A 17 -9.36 -10.56 7.62
CA VAL A 17 -9.05 -10.17 6.23
C VAL A 17 -7.65 -9.55 6.13
N ALA A 18 -7.29 -8.61 7.03
CA ALA A 18 -5.98 -7.98 7.03
C ALA A 18 -4.83 -9.00 7.20
N VAL A 19 -5.02 -10.00 8.08
CA VAL A 19 -4.05 -11.09 8.28
C VAL A 19 -3.90 -11.93 7.01
N GLU A 20 -4.99 -12.32 6.37
CA GLU A 20 -4.95 -13.13 5.14
C GLU A 20 -4.30 -12.39 3.97
N LEU A 21 -4.64 -11.10 3.78
CA LEU A 21 -4.04 -10.25 2.76
C LEU A 21 -2.54 -10.02 3.03
N GLY A 22 -2.18 -9.83 4.30
CA GLY A 22 -0.78 -9.72 4.75
C GLY A 22 0.01 -10.99 4.44
N ALA A 23 -0.55 -12.16 4.78
CA ALA A 23 0.06 -13.45 4.49
C ALA A 23 0.19 -13.70 2.97
N HIS A 24 -0.80 -13.31 2.18
CA HIS A 24 -0.75 -13.39 0.72
C HIS A 24 0.37 -12.51 0.13
N SER A 25 0.56 -11.32 0.68
CA SER A 25 1.65 -10.40 0.31
C SER A 25 3.02 -10.92 0.76
N ALA A 26 3.11 -11.52 1.95
CA ALA A 26 4.34 -12.14 2.44
C ALA A 26 4.79 -13.33 1.57
N ARG A 27 3.83 -14.15 1.10
CA ARG A 27 4.12 -15.23 0.15
C ARG A 27 4.65 -14.69 -1.18
N PHE A 28 4.11 -13.57 -1.67
CA PHE A 28 4.64 -12.89 -2.86
C PHE A 28 6.09 -12.44 -2.63
N ALA A 29 6.34 -11.79 -1.49
CA ALA A 29 7.67 -11.30 -1.15
C ALA A 29 8.70 -12.44 -1.12
N GLN A 30 8.39 -13.52 -0.40
CA GLN A 30 9.26 -14.69 -0.25
C GLN A 30 9.58 -15.34 -1.61
N ARG A 31 8.58 -15.54 -2.46
CA ARG A 31 8.76 -16.18 -3.78
C ARG A 31 9.63 -15.37 -4.73
N ASN A 32 9.69 -14.06 -4.54
CA ASN A 32 10.42 -13.14 -5.42
C ASN A 32 11.69 -12.56 -4.76
N GLY A 33 12.12 -13.10 -3.61
CA GLY A 33 13.31 -12.61 -2.91
C GLY A 33 13.21 -11.16 -2.43
N MET A 34 11.99 -10.66 -2.20
CA MET A 34 11.73 -9.29 -1.79
C MET A 34 11.62 -9.19 -0.26
N HIS A 35 12.01 -8.04 0.29
CA HIS A 35 11.70 -7.69 1.67
C HIS A 35 10.20 -7.31 1.79
N PRO A 36 9.52 -7.50 2.94
CA PRO A 36 8.13 -7.06 3.11
C PRO A 36 7.89 -5.57 2.79
N THR A 37 8.89 -4.72 3.06
CA THR A 37 8.82 -3.28 2.74
C THR A 37 8.93 -2.99 1.25
N ASP A 38 9.53 -3.89 0.45
CA ASP A 38 9.59 -3.77 -1.01
C ASP A 38 8.20 -3.89 -1.62
N VAL A 39 7.42 -4.88 -1.17
CA VAL A 39 6.04 -5.06 -1.65
C VAL A 39 5.18 -3.85 -1.29
N ARG A 40 5.32 -3.31 -0.06
CA ARG A 40 4.63 -2.08 0.35
C ARG A 40 5.03 -0.89 -0.52
N ALA A 41 6.31 -0.76 -0.87
CA ALA A 41 6.78 0.31 -1.76
C ALA A 41 6.20 0.20 -3.16
N LEU A 42 6.17 -1.01 -3.74
CA LEU A 42 5.56 -1.25 -5.05
C LEU A 42 4.06 -0.92 -5.05
N ILE A 43 3.34 -1.28 -3.99
CA ILE A 43 1.92 -0.92 -3.82
C ILE A 43 1.76 0.62 -3.80
N ALA A 44 2.54 1.32 -2.97
CA ALA A 44 2.47 2.78 -2.87
C ALA A 44 2.79 3.48 -4.20
N LEU A 45 3.77 2.97 -4.97
CA LEU A 45 4.11 3.49 -6.29
C LEU A 45 2.99 3.25 -7.31
N MET A 46 2.38 2.07 -7.31
CA MET A 46 1.24 1.76 -8.20
C MET A 46 0.01 2.61 -7.86
N ASP A 47 -0.28 2.82 -6.58
CA ASP A 47 -1.42 3.64 -6.15
C ASP A 47 -1.23 5.11 -6.54
N ALA A 48 -0.01 5.65 -6.37
CA ALA A 48 0.32 6.99 -6.85
C ALA A 48 0.17 7.11 -8.36
N ALA A 49 0.65 6.13 -9.13
CA ALA A 49 0.50 6.11 -10.59
C ALA A 49 -0.98 6.10 -11.01
N ARG A 50 -1.83 5.29 -10.34
CA ARG A 50 -3.29 5.27 -10.59
C ARG A 50 -3.97 6.61 -10.26
N ALA A 51 -3.48 7.32 -9.25
CA ALA A 51 -3.96 8.65 -8.88
C ALA A 51 -3.40 9.78 -9.78
N GLY A 52 -2.51 9.47 -10.73
CA GLY A 52 -1.83 10.48 -11.55
C GLY A 52 -0.83 11.34 -10.76
N GLU A 53 -0.34 10.82 -9.63
CA GLU A 53 0.59 11.50 -8.73
C GLU A 53 2.04 11.06 -8.95
N SER A 54 2.95 12.04 -9.11
CA SER A 54 4.39 11.78 -9.15
C SER A 54 4.91 11.39 -7.76
N MET A 55 5.55 10.22 -7.66
CA MET A 55 6.18 9.74 -6.42
C MET A 55 7.69 9.94 -6.46
N THR A 56 8.21 10.84 -5.63
CA THR A 56 9.67 10.98 -5.41
C THR A 56 10.14 10.00 -4.34
N ALA A 57 11.45 9.72 -4.28
CA ALA A 57 12.02 8.89 -3.22
C ALA A 57 11.64 9.43 -1.82
N GLY A 58 11.73 10.74 -1.58
CA GLY A 58 11.35 11.34 -0.31
C GLY A 58 9.86 11.14 0.06
N ARG A 59 8.94 11.27 -0.91
CA ARG A 59 7.51 10.99 -0.68
C ARG A 59 7.27 9.51 -0.37
N LEU A 60 7.98 8.62 -1.08
CA LEU A 60 7.91 7.18 -0.83
C LEU A 60 8.41 6.84 0.56
N GLY A 61 9.54 7.43 0.99
CA GLY A 61 10.08 7.27 2.34
C GLY A 61 9.09 7.69 3.42
N ALA A 62 8.49 8.88 3.28
CA ALA A 62 7.46 9.37 4.20
C ALA A 62 6.24 8.44 4.26
N ALA A 63 5.75 7.97 3.10
CA ALA A 63 4.62 7.04 3.02
C ALA A 63 4.90 5.67 3.69
N LEU A 64 6.17 5.27 3.77
CA LEU A 64 6.61 4.00 4.35
C LEU A 64 7.16 4.14 5.78
N GLY A 65 7.24 5.35 6.33
CA GLY A 65 7.86 5.61 7.64
C GLY A 65 9.37 5.36 7.66
N LEU A 66 10.05 5.56 6.52
CA LEU A 66 11.49 5.34 6.38
C LEU A 66 12.27 6.66 6.42
N ASN A 67 13.43 6.64 7.06
CA ASN A 67 14.39 7.73 6.95
C ASN A 67 15.04 7.78 5.55
N SER A 68 15.79 8.85 5.26
CA SER A 68 16.42 9.03 3.95
C SER A 68 17.37 7.90 3.55
N ALA A 69 18.17 7.39 4.49
CA ALA A 69 19.11 6.30 4.22
C ALA A 69 18.39 4.99 3.88
N GLY A 70 17.38 4.62 4.66
CA GLY A 70 16.55 3.44 4.42
C GLY A 70 15.74 3.54 3.14
N THR A 71 15.26 4.74 2.81
CA THR A 71 14.56 5.03 1.55
C THR A 71 15.49 4.82 0.35
N THR A 72 16.71 5.38 0.38
CA THR A 72 17.69 5.19 -0.69
C THR A 72 18.04 3.71 -0.85
N ALA A 73 18.34 3.02 0.25
CA ALA A 73 18.66 1.59 0.21
C ALA A 73 17.51 0.72 -0.33
N LEU A 74 16.26 1.09 -0.03
CA LEU A 74 15.07 0.44 -0.58
C LEU A 74 14.97 0.65 -2.10
N VAL A 75 15.06 1.90 -2.56
CA VAL A 75 14.93 2.18 -3.99
C VAL A 75 16.08 1.54 -4.78
N ASP A 76 17.31 1.56 -4.26
CA ASP A 76 18.45 0.91 -4.90
C ASP A 76 18.31 -0.61 -4.99
N ARG A 77 17.72 -1.25 -3.98
CA ARG A 77 17.42 -2.69 -4.00
C ARG A 77 16.37 -3.01 -5.05
N LEU A 78 15.27 -2.26 -5.08
CA LEU A 78 14.21 -2.45 -6.07
C LEU A 78 14.69 -2.19 -7.50
N GLU A 79 15.51 -1.17 -7.71
CA GLU A 79 16.07 -0.84 -9.03
C GLU A 79 17.06 -1.91 -9.49
N ARG A 80 17.94 -2.39 -8.61
CA ARG A 80 18.85 -3.50 -8.91
C ARG A 80 18.12 -4.80 -9.24
N ALA A 81 16.97 -5.03 -8.61
CA ALA A 81 16.09 -6.16 -8.91
C ALA A 81 15.25 -5.97 -10.18
N GLY A 82 15.34 -4.81 -10.83
CA GLY A 82 14.58 -4.49 -12.05
C GLY A 82 13.09 -4.25 -11.80
N HIS A 83 12.70 -3.90 -10.56
CA HIS A 83 11.31 -3.65 -10.20
C HIS A 83 10.88 -2.20 -10.31
N VAL A 84 11.83 -1.28 -10.20
CA VAL A 84 11.58 0.16 -10.34
C VAL A 84 12.67 0.81 -11.18
N ARG A 85 12.39 2.02 -11.66
CA ARG A 85 13.33 2.88 -12.36
C ARG A 85 13.19 4.32 -11.86
N ARG A 86 14.31 5.03 -11.80
CA ARG A 86 14.32 6.48 -11.55
C ARG A 86 14.15 7.24 -12.86
N VAL A 87 13.15 8.11 -12.93
CA VAL A 87 12.80 8.89 -14.13
C VAL A 87 12.85 10.38 -13.79
N ARG A 88 13.25 11.23 -14.74
CA ARG A 88 13.11 12.68 -14.56
C ARG A 88 11.64 13.05 -14.77
N ASP A 89 11.07 13.80 -13.85
CA ASP A 89 9.68 14.23 -13.94
C ASP A 89 9.46 15.10 -15.19
N GLU A 90 8.39 14.82 -15.92
CA GLU A 90 8.07 15.51 -17.18
C GLU A 90 7.63 16.96 -16.96
N ARG A 91 7.03 17.27 -15.80
CA ARG A 91 6.52 18.60 -15.44
C ARG A 91 7.60 19.48 -14.80
N ASP A 92 8.49 18.89 -14.00
CA ASP A 92 9.68 19.55 -13.47
C ASP A 92 10.92 18.65 -13.59
N ARG A 93 11.72 18.86 -14.64
CA ARG A 93 12.92 18.05 -14.95
C ARG A 93 14.00 18.08 -13.86
N ARG A 94 13.88 18.97 -12.86
CA ARG A 94 14.76 18.99 -11.68
C ARG A 94 14.39 17.92 -10.66
N ARG A 95 13.20 17.32 -10.76
CA ARG A 95 12.72 16.27 -9.87
C ARG A 95 12.96 14.90 -10.48
N VAL A 96 13.36 13.97 -9.63
CA VAL A 96 13.46 12.54 -9.96
C VAL A 96 12.33 11.80 -9.27
N THR A 97 11.54 11.10 -10.06
CA THR A 97 10.46 10.21 -9.62
C THR A 97 10.93 8.76 -9.65
N VAL A 98 10.23 7.92 -8.90
CA VAL A 98 10.40 6.47 -8.92
C VAL A 98 9.15 5.89 -9.56
N GLU A 99 9.33 5.00 -10.54
CA GLU A 99 8.24 4.33 -11.24
C GLU A 99 8.44 2.83 -11.22
N VAL A 100 7.35 2.07 -11.14
CA VAL A 100 7.39 0.61 -11.21
C VAL A 100 7.64 0.19 -12.66
N ASP A 101 8.55 -0.75 -12.86
CA ASP A 101 8.79 -1.34 -14.17
C ASP A 101 7.59 -2.19 -14.63
N GLU A 102 7.28 -2.17 -15.92
CA GLU A 102 6.16 -2.93 -16.49
C GLU A 102 6.25 -4.44 -16.16
N ARG A 103 7.47 -4.99 -16.08
CA ARG A 103 7.68 -6.39 -15.70
C ARG A 103 7.27 -6.65 -14.25
N ALA A 104 7.54 -5.72 -13.35
CA ALA A 104 7.10 -5.83 -11.96
C ALA A 104 5.58 -5.67 -11.82
N VAL A 105 4.96 -4.81 -12.65
CA VAL A 105 3.50 -4.71 -12.74
C VAL A 105 2.90 -6.05 -13.20
N ALA A 106 3.42 -6.64 -14.27
CA ALA A 106 2.97 -7.94 -14.78
C ALA A 106 3.16 -9.06 -13.75
N LEU A 107 4.31 -9.08 -13.08
CA LEU A 107 4.60 -10.04 -11.99
C LEU A 107 3.60 -9.91 -10.85
N GLY A 108 3.31 -8.68 -10.40
CA GLY A 108 2.29 -8.41 -9.39
C GLY A 108 0.92 -8.91 -9.83
N TRP A 109 0.50 -8.60 -11.05
CA TRP A 109 -0.79 -9.08 -11.59
C TRP A 109 -0.89 -10.59 -11.67
N SER A 110 0.19 -11.29 -12.00
CA SER A 110 0.18 -12.76 -12.05
C SER A 110 -0.12 -13.40 -10.68
N HIS A 111 0.27 -12.74 -9.59
CA HIS A 111 0.05 -13.23 -8.22
C HIS A 111 -1.24 -12.71 -7.60
N PHE A 112 -1.48 -11.39 -7.66
CA PHE A 112 -2.61 -10.72 -7.01
C PHE A 112 -3.89 -10.71 -7.87
N GLY A 113 -3.77 -10.86 -9.19
CA GLY A 113 -4.88 -10.81 -10.14
C GLY A 113 -6.02 -11.78 -9.82
N PRO A 114 -5.76 -13.07 -9.52
CA PRO A 114 -6.80 -14.02 -9.14
C PRO A 114 -7.56 -13.65 -7.86
N LEU A 115 -6.90 -12.98 -6.90
CA LEU A 115 -7.55 -12.48 -5.69
C LEU A 115 -8.40 -11.24 -6.00
N ILE A 116 -7.84 -10.29 -6.76
CA ILE A 116 -8.54 -9.07 -7.20
C ILE A 116 -9.77 -9.43 -8.01
N GLY A 117 -9.67 -10.38 -8.95
CA GLY A 117 -10.80 -10.82 -9.77
C GLY A 117 -11.95 -11.40 -8.95
N ARG A 118 -11.65 -12.25 -7.96
CA ARG A 118 -12.67 -12.78 -7.04
C ARG A 118 -13.30 -11.68 -6.17
N ALA A 119 -12.51 -10.72 -5.71
CA ALA A 119 -13.03 -9.58 -4.95
C ALA A 119 -13.95 -8.68 -5.81
N VAL A 120 -13.57 -8.41 -7.06
CA VAL A 120 -14.41 -7.66 -8.00
C VAL A 120 -15.71 -8.41 -8.29
N GLU A 121 -15.66 -9.72 -8.50
CA GLU A 121 -16.87 -10.52 -8.73
C GLU A 121 -17.81 -10.52 -7.51
N LEU A 122 -17.26 -10.65 -6.30
CA LEU A 122 -18.04 -10.48 -5.07
C LEU A 122 -18.71 -9.10 -5.02
N LEU A 123 -17.97 -8.03 -5.35
CA LEU A 123 -18.49 -6.66 -5.31
C LEU A 123 -19.59 -6.39 -6.35
N ARG A 124 -19.67 -7.17 -7.43
CA ARG A 124 -20.77 -7.08 -8.42
C ARG A 124 -22.12 -7.55 -7.88
N GLY A 125 -22.13 -8.28 -6.77
CA GLY A 125 -23.36 -8.70 -6.10
C GLY A 125 -24.04 -7.59 -5.30
N TYR A 126 -23.40 -6.43 -5.15
CA TYR A 126 -23.90 -5.30 -4.36
C TYR A 126 -24.43 -4.18 -5.25
N ASP A 127 -25.44 -3.47 -4.76
CA ASP A 127 -25.96 -2.28 -5.43
C ASP A 127 -25.08 -1.03 -5.20
N GLU A 128 -25.42 0.08 -5.85
CA GLU A 128 -24.65 1.33 -5.75
C GLU A 128 -24.59 1.90 -4.32
N ARG A 129 -25.65 1.74 -3.53
CA ARG A 129 -25.74 2.25 -2.16
C ARG A 129 -24.89 1.40 -1.22
N GLU A 130 -24.95 0.09 -1.38
CA GLU A 130 -24.12 -0.87 -0.66
C GLU A 130 -22.63 -0.65 -0.99
N LEU A 131 -22.28 -0.48 -2.26
CA LEU A 131 -20.92 -0.14 -2.68
C LEU A 131 -20.44 1.20 -2.11
N ALA A 132 -21.31 2.21 -2.06
CA ALA A 132 -20.98 3.49 -1.42
C ALA A 132 -20.73 3.32 0.09
N THR A 133 -21.52 2.47 0.76
CA THR A 133 -21.38 2.16 2.19
C THR A 133 -20.07 1.44 2.47
N ILE A 134 -19.76 0.39 1.69
CA ILE A 134 -18.50 -0.36 1.78
C ILE A 134 -17.30 0.57 1.54
N ARG A 135 -17.37 1.43 0.52
CA ARG A 135 -16.32 2.42 0.22
C ARG A 135 -16.10 3.38 1.39
N GLY A 136 -17.18 3.89 1.98
CA GLY A 136 -17.13 4.77 3.14
C GLY A 136 -16.47 4.09 4.33
N PHE A 137 -16.90 2.87 4.65
CA PHE A 137 -16.31 2.07 5.72
C PHE A 137 -14.81 1.81 5.52
N LEU A 138 -14.41 1.32 4.34
CA LEU A 138 -13.00 1.04 4.04
C LEU A 138 -12.13 2.31 4.07
N THR A 139 -12.69 3.44 3.65
CA THR A 139 -12.01 4.74 3.72
C THR A 139 -11.79 5.18 5.17
N GLY A 140 -12.85 5.15 5.99
CA GLY A 140 -12.76 5.52 7.40
C GLY A 140 -11.83 4.61 8.20
N VAL A 141 -11.85 3.30 7.95
CA VAL A 141 -10.91 2.35 8.57
C VAL A 141 -9.47 2.65 8.18
N ARG A 142 -9.20 2.95 6.90
CA ARG A 142 -7.85 3.31 6.43
C ARG A 142 -7.34 4.57 7.11
N GLU A 143 -8.20 5.59 7.27
CA GLU A 143 -7.86 6.85 7.94
C GLU A 143 -7.58 6.62 9.43
N ALA A 144 -8.44 5.90 10.13
CA ALA A 144 -8.24 5.54 11.53
C ALA A 144 -6.91 4.79 11.76
N ALA A 145 -6.58 3.84 10.87
CA ALA A 145 -5.32 3.09 10.95
C ALA A 145 -4.07 3.93 10.63
N ALA A 146 -4.22 5.02 9.86
CA ALA A 146 -3.11 5.92 9.53
C ALA A 146 -2.83 6.94 10.66
N ASP A 147 -3.84 7.31 11.44
CA ASP A 147 -3.72 8.27 12.55
C ASP A 147 -3.11 7.64 13.81
N ASP A 148 -3.35 6.36 14.07
CA ASP A 148 -2.77 5.61 15.20
C ASP A 148 -1.22 5.53 15.18
N GLY A 149 -0.58 5.91 14.07
CA GLY A 149 0.88 5.98 13.90
C GLY A 149 1.51 7.36 14.13
N ARG A 150 0.74 8.40 14.44
CA ARG A 150 1.24 9.75 14.76
C ARG A 150 1.03 10.05 16.25
N GLU A 151 1.90 9.55 17.13
CA GLU A 151 1.99 10.12 18.48
C GLU A 151 2.31 11.63 18.37
N PRO A 152 1.59 12.51 19.09
CA PRO A 152 1.96 13.91 19.16
C PRO A 152 3.33 14.04 19.83
N ASP A 153 4.29 14.61 19.11
CA ASP A 153 5.66 14.88 19.57
C ASP A 153 5.65 15.64 20.91
N HIS A 154 5.76 14.91 22.02
CA HIS A 154 5.85 15.46 23.39
C HIS A 154 7.29 15.85 23.71
N ASN A 155 7.93 16.60 22.82
CA ASN A 155 9.24 17.20 23.11
C ASN A 155 9.27 18.69 22.73
N GLY A 156 8.51 19.49 23.48
CA GLY A 156 8.76 20.92 23.59
C GLY A 156 9.98 21.18 24.48
N PRO A 157 10.91 22.08 24.11
CA PRO A 157 12.12 22.32 24.88
C PRO A 157 11.81 22.94 26.25
N ARG A 158 12.53 22.48 27.26
CA ARG A 158 12.58 23.08 28.61
C ARG A 158 13.15 24.49 28.59
#